data_AF-A0AAV6YKV1-F1
#
_entry.id   AF-A0AAV6YKV1-F1
#
_cell.length_a   1.000
_cell.length_b   1.000
_cell.length_c   1.000
_cell.angle_alpha   90.00
_cell.angle_beta   90.00
_cell.angle_gamma   90.00
#
_symmetry.space_group_name_H-M   'P 1'
#
loop_
_entity.id
_entity.type
_entity.pdbx_description
1 polymer ?
#
loop_
_entity_poly.entity_id
_entity_poly.type
_entity_poly.pdbx_seq_one_letter_code
_entity_poly.pdbx_strand_id
1 'polypeptide(L)'
;LPSGDQSDHRLALRNIAGMVKPGGILIIDHRNYDYILNTGCAPQGKNIYYKSDLTQDITTSVLWVNNKPHMVTLDYTVQVPASGESPEELRYLPLPL
;
A
#
# COMPACT_ATOMS: atom_id res chain seq x y z
N LEU A 1 9.85 -3.38 16.49
CA LEU A 1 8.98 -4.11 15.55
C LEU A 1 7.63 -4.28 16.23
N PRO A 2 6.50 -4.09 15.52
CA PRO A 2 5.18 -4.44 16.04
C PRO A 2 5.22 -5.88 16.56
N SER A 3 4.51 -6.18 17.65
CA SER A 3 4.56 -7.49 18.32
C SER A 3 4.08 -8.67 17.46
N GLY A 4 3.52 -8.39 16.27
CA GLY A 4 3.01 -9.40 15.34
C GLY A 4 1.68 -10.05 15.77
N ASP A 5 1.13 -9.65 16.92
CA ASP A 5 -0.13 -10.15 17.48
C ASP A 5 -1.38 -9.40 16.98
N GLN A 6 -1.19 -8.43 16.08
CA GLN A 6 -2.21 -7.55 15.49
C GLN A 6 -2.98 -6.66 16.48
N SER A 7 -2.50 -6.49 17.72
CA SER A 7 -3.14 -5.63 18.72
C SER A 7 -3.29 -4.18 18.24
N ASP A 8 -2.24 -3.64 17.62
CA ASP A 8 -2.26 -2.30 17.03
C ASP A 8 -3.30 -2.16 15.92
N HIS A 9 -3.44 -3.17 15.05
CA HIS A 9 -4.46 -3.16 14.00
C HIS A 9 -5.87 -3.15 14.58
N ARG A 10 -6.13 -3.98 15.61
CA ARG A 10 -7.44 -4.02 16.28
C ARG A 10 -7.77 -2.70 16.96
N LEU A 11 -6.79 -2.08 17.62
CA LEU A 11 -6.96 -0.78 18.25
C LEU A 11 -7.24 0.31 17.21
N ALA A 12 -6.48 0.35 16.12
CA ALA A 12 -6.68 1.30 15.03
C ALA A 12 -8.07 1.17 14.39
N LEU A 13 -8.49 -0.05 14.05
CA LEU A 13 -9.82 -0.29 13.48
C LEU A 13 -10.94 0.11 14.44
N ARG A 14 -10.78 -0.16 15.74
CA ARG A 14 -11.72 0.30 16.78
C ARG A 14 -11.82 1.82 16.84
N ASN A 15 -10.69 2.51 16.78
CA ASN A 15 -10.65 3.97 16.81
C ASN A 15 -11.28 4.58 15.54
N ILE A 16 -10.98 4.04 14.36
CA ILE A 16 -11.58 4.47 13.08
C ILE A 16 -13.10 4.26 13.09
N ALA A 17 -13.56 3.08 13.51
CA ALA A 17 -14.99 2.79 13.63
C ALA A 17 -15.69 3.71 14.65
N GLY A 18 -14.99 4.10 15.73
CA GLY A 18 -15.51 5.04 16.72
C GLY A 18 -15.78 6.46 16.20
N MET A 19 -15.21 6.83 15.05
CA MET A 19 -15.46 8.11 14.39
C MET A 19 -16.73 8.11 13.52
N VAL A 20 -17.31 6.94 13.27
CA VAL A 20 -18.52 6.81 12.44
C VAL A 20 -19.74 7.10 13.31
N LYS A 21 -20.56 8.06 12.88
CA LYS A 21 -21.82 8.37 13.58
C LYS A 21 -22.74 7.14 13.66
N PRO A 22 -23.63 7.05 14.66
CA PRO A 22 -24.67 6.02 14.68
C PRO A 22 -25.46 6.00 13.36
N GLY A 23 -25.58 4.83 12.73
CA GLY A 23 -26.19 4.66 11.40
C GLY A 23 -25.33 5.10 10.21
N GLY A 24 -24.07 5.49 10.42
CA GLY A 24 -23.10 5.75 9.37
C GLY A 24 -22.47 4.48 8.79
N ILE A 25 -21.68 4.63 7.72
CA ILE A 25 -21.02 3.54 7.00
C ILE A 25 -19.51 3.76 7.02
N LEU A 26 -18.76 2.72 7.37
CA LEU A 26 -17.31 2.65 7.19
C LEU A 26 -17.00 1.89 5.91
N ILE A 27 -16.25 2.49 4.99
CA ILE A 27 -15.72 1.83 3.80
C ILE A 27 -14.20 1.78 3.96
N ILE A 28 -13.65 0.56 3.92
CA ILE A 28 -12.22 0.28 4.05
C ILE A 28 -11.83 -0.73 2.98
N ASP A 29 -10.65 -0.56 2.39
CA ASP A 29 -10.11 -1.45 1.37
C ASP A 29 -8.65 -1.83 1.70
N HIS A 30 -8.16 -2.89 1.07
CA HIS A 30 -6.75 -3.28 1.05
C HIS A 30 -6.43 -3.98 -0.29
N ARG A 31 -5.15 -4.00 -0.68
CA ARG A 31 -4.71 -4.78 -1.86
C ARG A 31 -5.04 -6.26 -1.69
N ASN A 32 -5.24 -6.98 -2.80
CA ASN A 32 -5.41 -8.43 -2.77
C ASN A 32 -4.08 -9.13 -2.41
N TYR A 33 -3.81 -9.23 -1.10
CA TYR A 33 -2.60 -9.88 -0.60
C TYR A 33 -2.61 -11.39 -0.82
N ASP A 34 -3.77 -12.05 -0.98
CA ASP A 34 -3.79 -13.48 -1.33
C ASP A 34 -3.12 -13.73 -2.68
N TYR A 35 -3.44 -12.90 -3.69
CA TYR A 35 -2.77 -12.95 -4.99
C TYR A 35 -1.27 -12.65 -4.89
N ILE A 36 -0.90 -11.60 -4.15
CA ILE A 36 0.50 -11.18 -3.99
C ILE A 36 1.31 -12.27 -3.28
N LEU A 37 0.77 -12.86 -2.21
CA LEU A 37 1.44 -13.93 -1.47
C LEU A 37 1.57 -15.21 -2.30
N ASN A 38 0.58 -15.53 -3.14
CA ASN A 38 0.61 -16.71 -3.99
C ASN A 38 1.57 -16.55 -5.18
N THR A 39 1.68 -15.34 -5.73
CA THR A 39 2.50 -15.09 -6.94
C THR A 39 3.90 -14.54 -6.62
N GLY A 40 4.09 -13.99 -5.43
CA GLY A 40 5.29 -13.23 -5.07
C GLY A 40 5.39 -11.86 -5.74
N CYS A 41 4.37 -11.41 -6.49
CA CYS A 41 4.44 -10.18 -7.28
C CYS A 41 3.22 -9.27 -7.06
N ALA A 42 3.47 -8.00 -6.77
CA ALA A 42 2.44 -6.97 -6.83
C ALA A 42 2.09 -6.63 -8.29
N PRO A 43 0.80 -6.49 -8.63
CA PRO A 43 0.41 -6.16 -9.99
C PRO A 43 0.78 -4.71 -10.37
N GLN A 44 1.56 -4.56 -11.44
CA GLN A 44 1.93 -3.24 -11.98
C GLN A 44 0.75 -2.60 -12.74
N GLY A 45 0.59 -1.27 -12.58
CA GLY A 45 -0.39 -0.49 -13.34
C GLY A 45 -1.87 -0.79 -13.05
N LYS A 46 -2.21 -1.54 -12.00
CA LYS A 46 -3.59 -1.92 -11.64
C LYS A 46 -4.15 -1.11 -10.47
N ASN A 47 -3.86 0.19 -10.41
CA ASN A 47 -4.52 1.06 -9.45
C ASN A 47 -5.90 1.48 -9.99
N ILE A 48 -6.96 1.20 -9.24
CA ILE A 48 -8.35 1.52 -9.64
C ILE A 48 -8.78 2.92 -9.18
N TYR A 49 -8.02 3.55 -8.29
CA TYR A 49 -8.32 4.86 -7.73
C TYR A 49 -7.70 5.99 -8.52
N TYR A 50 -6.47 5.78 -9.01
CA TYR A 50 -5.71 6.79 -9.74
C TYR A 50 -5.05 6.17 -10.97
N LYS A 51 -5.17 6.86 -12.11
CA LYS A 51 -4.42 6.51 -13.31
C LYS A 51 -3.06 7.19 -13.25
N SER A 52 -1.99 6.40 -13.13
CA SER A 52 -0.62 6.93 -13.21
C SER A 52 -0.08 6.76 -14.62
N ASP A 53 0.42 7.85 -15.19
CA ASP A 53 1.14 7.83 -16.47
C ASP A 53 2.66 7.67 -16.27
N LEU A 54 3.13 7.56 -15.01
CA LEU A 54 4.52 7.33 -14.69
C LEU A 54 4.86 5.85 -14.85
N THR A 55 5.83 5.54 -15.72
CA THR A 55 6.42 4.21 -15.82
C THR A 55 7.09 3.85 -14.51
N GLN A 56 6.66 2.74 -13.93
CA GLN A 56 7.16 2.24 -12.67
C GLN A 56 7.46 0.76 -12.76
N ASP A 57 8.62 0.40 -12.21
CA ASP A 57 8.88 -0.98 -11.87
C ASP A 57 8.68 -1.17 -10.36
N ILE A 58 8.05 -2.28 -10.00
CA ILE A 58 7.76 -2.63 -8.60
C ILE A 58 8.41 -3.98 -8.31
N THR A 59 9.44 -3.96 -7.47
CA THR A 59 10.02 -5.18 -6.91
C THR A 59 9.27 -5.54 -5.63
N THR A 60 8.85 -6.80 -5.52
CA THR A 60 8.06 -7.31 -4.38
C THR A 60 8.88 -8.29 -3.56
N SER A 61 8.99 -8.04 -2.25
CA SER A 61 9.64 -8.93 -1.30
C SER A 61 8.64 -9.38 -0.24
N VAL A 62 8.54 -10.68 0.02
CA VAL A 62 7.64 -11.24 1.05
C VAL A 62 8.47 -11.84 2.18
N LEU A 63 8.33 -11.29 3.39
CA LEU A 63 8.96 -11.82 4.59
C LEU A 63 8.02 -12.82 5.29
N TRP A 64 8.54 -14.02 5.51
CA TRP A 64 7.87 -15.09 6.24
C TRP A 64 8.54 -15.30 7.60
N VAL A 65 7.75 -15.41 8.66
CA VAL A 65 8.21 -15.70 10.02
C VAL A 65 7.44 -16.91 10.53
N ASN A 66 8.15 -17.97 10.89
CA ASN A 66 7.54 -19.24 11.33
C ASN A 66 6.47 -19.76 10.35
N ASN A 67 6.81 -19.72 9.05
CA ASN A 67 5.92 -20.14 7.95
C ASN A 67 4.59 -19.35 7.87
N LYS A 68 4.55 -18.13 8.43
CA LYS A 68 3.42 -17.20 8.32
C LYS A 68 3.88 -15.92 7.63
N PRO A 69 3.10 -15.37 6.68
CA PRO A 69 3.44 -14.11 6.05
C PRO A 69 3.40 -13.00 7.10
N HIS A 70 4.45 -12.19 7.15
CA HIS A 70 4.62 -11.15 8.15
C HIS A 70 4.66 -9.75 7.54
N MET A 71 5.31 -9.59 6.40
CA MET A 71 5.45 -8.30 5.74
C MET A 71 5.60 -8.47 4.23
N VAL A 72 4.97 -7.59 3.46
CA VAL A 72 5.24 -7.40 2.03
C VAL A 72 5.90 -6.04 1.87
N THR A 73 7.11 -6.03 1.33
CA THR A 73 7.86 -4.82 1.00
C THR A 73 7.81 -4.60 -0.50
N LEU A 74 7.47 -3.38 -0.90
CA LEU A 74 7.40 -2.97 -2.31
C LEU A 74 8.45 -1.88 -2.54
N ASP A 75 9.43 -2.18 -3.39
CA ASP A 75 10.47 -1.24 -3.80
C ASP A 75 10.07 -0.67 -5.17
N TYR A 76 9.78 0.63 -5.19
CA TYR A 76 9.31 1.34 -6.39
C TYR A 76 10.47 2.04 -7.09
N THR A 77 10.63 1.77 -8.39
CA THR A 77 11.52 2.53 -9.27
C THR A 77 10.69 3.36 -10.21
N VAL A 78 10.69 4.68 -10.02
CA VAL A 78 9.89 5.63 -10.82
C VAL A 78 10.77 6.33 -11.83
N GLN A 79 10.37 6.37 -13.10
CA GLN A 79 11.01 7.23 -14.10
C GLN A 79 10.48 8.66 -13.95
N VAL A 80 11.37 9.59 -13.61
CA VAL A 80 11.03 11.01 -13.50
C VAL A 80 11.25 11.70 -14.84
N PRO A 81 10.23 12.37 -15.43
CA PRO A 81 10.40 13.14 -16.66
C PRO A 81 11.42 14.28 -16.49
N ALA A 82 12.28 14.49 -17.47
CA ALA A 82 13.37 15.49 -17.42
C ALA A 82 12.89 16.95 -17.54
N SER A 83 11.59 17.20 -17.59
CA SER A 83 11.03 18.53 -17.84
C SER A 83 11.08 19.39 -16.58
N GLY A 84 12.20 20.08 -16.33
CA GLY A 84 12.35 21.38 -15.65
C GLY A 84 11.65 21.66 -14.30
N GLU A 85 10.85 20.75 -13.78
CA GLU A 85 10.08 20.87 -12.55
C GLU A 85 10.97 20.53 -11.38
N SER A 86 10.85 21.32 -10.33
CA SER A 86 11.77 21.24 -9.20
C SER A 86 11.56 19.92 -8.45
N PRO A 87 12.61 19.34 -7.82
CA PRO A 87 12.48 18.12 -7.02
C PRO A 87 11.40 18.19 -5.91
N GLU A 88 10.93 19.38 -5.57
CA GLU A 88 9.87 19.60 -4.57
C GLU A 88 8.46 19.32 -5.10
N GLU A 89 8.18 19.58 -6.39
CA GLU A 89 6.86 19.34 -7.00
C GLU A 89 6.59 17.83 -7.14
N LEU A 90 7.65 17.05 -7.35
CA LEU A 90 7.59 15.58 -7.44
C LEU A 90 7.32 14.89 -6.08
N ARG A 91 7.57 15.57 -4.94
CA ARG A 91 7.31 15.02 -3.60
C ARG A 91 5.83 14.94 -3.25
N TYR A 92 5.00 15.76 -3.89
CA TYR A 92 3.56 15.85 -3.64
C TYR A 92 2.73 15.12 -4.70
N LEU A 93 3.36 14.59 -5.74
CA LEU A 93 2.67 13.66 -6.63
C LEU A 93 2.25 12.45 -5.78
N PRO A 94 0.97 12.06 -5.82
CA PRO A 94 0.50 10.93 -5.06
C PRO A 94 1.38 9.75 -5.43
N LEU A 95 2.11 9.22 -4.45
CA LEU A 95 2.90 8.01 -4.66
C LEU A 95 1.95 6.98 -5.26
N PRO A 96 2.21 6.51 -6.49
CA PRO A 96 1.36 5.54 -7.14
C PRO A 96 1.32 4.27 -6.28
N LEU A 97 0.21 4.11 -5.56
CA LEU A 97 -0.13 2.93 -4.76
C LEU A 97 -0.31 1.69 -5.62
#